data_AF-A0A7W1YKN7-F1
#
_entry.id   AF-A0A7W1YKN7-F1
#
_cell.length_a   1.000
_cell.length_b   1.000
_cell.length_c   1.000
_cell.angle_alpha   90.00
_cell.angle_beta   90.00
_cell.angle_gamma   90.00
#
_symmetry.space_group_name_H-M   'P 1'
#
loop_
_entity.id
_entity.type
_entity.pdbx_description
1 polymer ?
#
loop_
_entity_poly.entity_id
_entity_poly.type
_entity_poly.pdbx_seq_one_letter_code
_entity_poly.pdbx_strand_id
1 'polypeptide(L)'
;MIRSSTSRTLLALALLGAGAVQAQVQAQESQPVGRAVRLEENRQKGVGTLSGGTARELQTLIQEYQFNGVGQENQLAVMGRLSTALGKLTDAATANGGDPNVPYVVQHLTTARELQDLAEIRKELLAASTGQDKIVKHLGDLIADMQKEFGRVGVKSDLKEIAQEQAKLKATAEKLGDATLGKKTEDLTPEQKADLEKVAQQQNALEQATQAAIDSLKEQAKEIAKTDPAQAKGVEDAVKALEQAKVQDAMQQAADNAADNKLAQAEEQQQKALDALNNAQAKLDQAQDSPLAKLENELNKLNDAVQQQQDLLDKTNALDANSQQQDFNQLQKQQADLQGQLAQAEAPLQKAEQAQRDAIQKQQEAQQAQQSADKAQQQNAADAAQKQDAAQQAQQAAD
;
A
#
# COMPACT_ATOMS: atom_id res chain seq x y z
N MET A 1 5.56 87.54 -42.56
CA MET A 1 5.99 88.00 -41.22
C MET A 1 4.85 87.72 -40.24
N ILE A 2 5.16 87.07 -39.09
CA ILE A 2 4.37 87.00 -37.84
C ILE A 2 3.14 86.06 -37.91
N ARG A 3 3.20 84.82 -37.34
CA ARG A 3 2.84 84.38 -35.96
C ARG A 3 1.36 84.67 -35.60
N SER A 4 0.55 83.87 -34.90
CA SER A 4 0.62 82.58 -34.19
C SER A 4 -0.75 82.39 -33.48
N SER A 5 -0.99 81.21 -32.90
CA SER A 5 -1.92 80.95 -31.75
C SER A 5 -3.40 80.66 -32.04
N THR A 6 -3.79 79.38 -32.03
CA THR A 6 -4.53 78.71 -30.92
C THR A 6 -4.86 77.26 -31.29
N SER A 7 -4.19 76.29 -30.67
CA SER A 7 -4.64 74.88 -30.54
C SER A 7 -3.86 74.22 -29.40
N ARG A 8 -4.42 74.28 -28.20
CA ARG A 8 -4.05 73.46 -27.04
C ARG A 8 -5.35 73.19 -26.29
N THR A 9 -5.76 71.93 -26.21
CA THR A 9 -6.38 71.22 -25.07
C THR A 9 -7.04 69.97 -25.64
N LEU A 10 -6.33 68.84 -25.65
CA LEU A 10 -6.86 67.46 -25.72
C LEU A 10 -5.68 66.49 -25.85
N LEU A 11 -4.93 66.28 -24.77
CA LEU A 11 -4.05 65.12 -24.63
C LEU A 11 -3.69 64.90 -23.15
N ALA A 12 -4.65 64.40 -22.36
CA ALA A 12 -4.40 63.96 -20.99
C ALA A 12 -5.52 63.01 -20.53
N LEU A 13 -5.75 61.90 -21.26
CA LEU A 13 -6.60 60.81 -20.77
C LEU A 13 -6.34 59.50 -21.53
N ALA A 14 -5.09 59.01 -21.53
CA ALA A 14 -4.77 57.71 -22.16
C ALA A 14 -3.53 57.03 -21.53
N LEU A 15 -3.31 57.17 -20.21
CA LEU A 15 -2.12 56.61 -19.55
C LEU A 15 -2.38 56.08 -18.13
N LEU A 16 -3.60 55.60 -17.85
CA LEU A 16 -3.97 54.98 -16.57
C LEU A 16 -4.64 53.59 -16.70
N GLY A 17 -4.64 52.98 -17.90
CA GLY A 17 -5.34 51.71 -18.15
C GLY A 17 -4.46 50.47 -18.38
N ALA A 18 -3.14 50.61 -18.46
CA ALA A 18 -2.25 49.48 -18.82
C ALA A 18 -1.68 48.70 -17.62
N GLY A 19 -1.76 49.24 -16.39
CA GLY A 19 -1.20 48.61 -15.19
C GLY A 19 -2.10 47.56 -14.52
N ALA A 20 -3.42 47.59 -14.77
CA ALA A 20 -4.37 46.69 -14.10
C ALA A 20 -4.52 45.32 -14.80
N VAL A 21 -4.23 45.25 -16.11
CA VAL A 21 -4.39 44.00 -16.88
C VAL A 21 -3.22 43.04 -16.66
N GLN A 22 -2.00 43.55 -16.41
CA GLN A 22 -0.84 42.72 -16.10
C GLN A 22 -0.90 42.07 -14.70
N ALA A 23 -1.56 42.71 -13.73
CA ALA A 23 -1.76 42.12 -12.40
C ALA A 23 -2.81 40.99 -12.39
N GLN A 24 -3.78 41.01 -13.32
CA GLN A 24 -4.80 39.96 -13.43
C GLN A 24 -4.31 38.69 -14.13
N VAL A 25 -3.33 38.78 -15.03
CA VAL A 25 -2.75 37.59 -15.70
C VAL A 25 -1.83 36.81 -14.74
N GLN A 26 -1.09 37.49 -13.85
CA GLN A 26 -0.27 36.81 -12.83
C GLN A 26 -1.09 36.14 -11.71
N ALA A 27 -2.35 36.56 -11.50
CA ALA A 27 -3.23 35.94 -10.51
C ALA A 27 -3.87 34.61 -10.98
N GLN A 28 -3.82 34.30 -12.29
CA GLN A 28 -4.37 33.04 -12.82
C GLN A 28 -3.36 31.88 -12.85
N GLU A 29 -2.04 32.15 -12.88
CA GLU A 29 -1.00 31.11 -12.89
C GLU A 29 -0.74 30.44 -11.54
N SER A 30 -1.18 31.04 -10.42
CA SER A 30 -0.97 30.50 -9.07
C SER A 30 -2.07 29.52 -8.60
N GLN A 31 -3.21 29.46 -9.31
CA GLN A 31 -4.29 28.51 -8.99
C GLN A 31 -4.02 27.01 -9.23
N PRO A 32 -3.22 26.56 -10.23
CA PRO A 32 -2.97 25.14 -10.43
C PRO A 32 -2.12 24.53 -9.30
N VAL A 33 -1.10 25.24 -8.81
CA VAL A 33 -0.21 24.75 -7.74
C VAL A 33 -0.99 24.52 -6.45
N GLY A 34 -1.82 25.48 -6.03
CA GLY A 34 -2.62 25.34 -4.80
C GLY A 34 -3.69 24.24 -4.85
N ARG A 35 -4.09 23.76 -6.04
CA ARG A 35 -4.97 22.59 -6.20
C ARG A 35 -4.19 21.28 -6.08
N ALA A 36 -3.03 21.18 -6.73
CA ALA A 36 -2.18 20.00 -6.65
C ALA A 36 -1.69 19.75 -5.21
N VAL A 37 -1.23 20.79 -4.52
CA VAL A 37 -0.76 20.69 -3.12
C VAL A 37 -1.88 20.24 -2.17
N ARG A 38 -3.11 20.73 -2.35
CA ARG A 38 -4.27 20.28 -1.56
C ARG A 38 -4.62 18.81 -1.79
N LEU A 39 -4.47 18.34 -3.03
CA LEU A 39 -4.72 16.94 -3.36
C LEU A 39 -3.71 16.03 -2.64
N GLU A 40 -2.44 16.41 -2.68
CA GLU A 40 -1.37 15.67 -2.00
C GLU A 40 -1.51 15.75 -0.48
N GLU A 41 -1.88 16.90 0.08
CA GLU A 41 -2.15 17.07 1.51
C GLU A 41 -3.24 16.09 1.99
N ASN A 42 -4.36 15.99 1.26
CA ASN A 42 -5.44 15.07 1.59
C ASN A 42 -5.00 13.61 1.46
N ARG A 43 -4.16 13.30 0.48
CA ARG A 43 -3.61 11.96 0.29
C ARG A 43 -2.73 11.54 1.47
N GLN A 44 -1.83 12.42 1.90
CA GLN A 44 -0.95 12.14 3.04
C GLN A 44 -1.75 11.96 4.33
N LYS A 45 -2.83 12.74 4.54
CA LYS A 45 -3.77 12.50 5.65
C LYS A 45 -4.44 11.13 5.58
N GLY A 46 -4.80 10.66 4.38
CA GLY A 46 -5.34 9.31 4.17
C GLY A 46 -4.33 8.22 4.55
N VAL A 47 -3.08 8.34 4.08
CA VAL A 47 -2.00 7.41 4.45
C VAL A 47 -1.79 7.39 5.96
N GLY A 48 -1.75 8.56 6.61
CA GLY A 48 -1.64 8.64 8.06
C GLY A 48 -2.80 7.98 8.81
N THR A 49 -4.02 8.13 8.30
CA THR A 49 -5.22 7.50 8.88
C THR A 49 -5.15 5.97 8.74
N LEU A 50 -4.77 5.47 7.57
CA LEU A 50 -4.60 4.04 7.30
C LEU A 50 -3.50 3.44 8.18
N SER A 51 -2.29 4.00 8.17
CA SER A 51 -1.17 3.51 8.98
C SER A 51 -1.49 3.53 10.48
N GLY A 52 -2.20 4.56 10.96
CA GLY A 52 -2.62 4.66 12.36
C GLY A 52 -3.75 3.70 12.72
N GLY A 53 -4.61 3.36 11.76
CA GLY A 53 -5.59 2.27 11.88
C GLY A 53 -4.90 0.91 12.00
N THR A 54 -4.03 0.58 11.04
CA THR A 54 -3.28 -0.68 11.02
C THR A 54 -2.43 -0.88 12.27
N ALA A 55 -1.78 0.17 12.80
CA ALA A 55 -1.05 0.09 14.06
C ALA A 55 -1.95 -0.36 15.23
N ARG A 56 -3.15 0.22 15.34
CA ARG A 56 -4.12 -0.11 16.41
C ARG A 56 -4.67 -1.53 16.25
N GLU A 57 -4.93 -1.96 15.02
CA GLU A 57 -5.37 -3.34 14.73
C GLU A 57 -4.29 -4.35 15.11
N LEU A 58 -3.03 -4.11 14.75
CA LEU A 58 -1.89 -4.94 15.16
C LEU A 58 -1.76 -5.01 16.68
N GLN A 59 -1.87 -3.87 17.37
CA GLN A 59 -1.85 -3.83 18.84
C GLN A 59 -2.91 -4.74 19.46
N THR A 60 -4.11 -4.75 18.86
CA THR A 60 -5.24 -5.56 19.31
C THR A 60 -4.99 -7.03 19.05
N LEU A 61 -4.53 -7.37 17.84
CA LEU A 61 -4.22 -8.73 17.46
C LEU A 61 -3.15 -9.33 18.39
N ILE A 62 -2.11 -8.55 18.72
CA ILE A 62 -1.09 -8.95 19.71
C ILE A 62 -1.73 -9.26 21.06
N GLN A 63 -2.64 -8.40 21.55
CA GLN A 63 -3.32 -8.62 22.84
C GLN A 63 -4.19 -9.86 22.82
N GLU A 64 -4.92 -10.12 21.73
CA GLU A 64 -5.76 -11.31 21.58
C GLU A 64 -4.93 -12.60 21.56
N TYR A 65 -3.82 -12.62 20.81
CA TYR A 65 -2.90 -13.75 20.80
C TYR A 65 -2.28 -14.00 22.18
N GLN A 66 -1.80 -12.95 22.84
CA GLN A 66 -1.26 -13.04 24.20
C GLN A 66 -2.30 -13.55 25.20
N PHE A 67 -3.54 -13.06 25.12
CA PHE A 67 -4.62 -13.47 26.01
C PHE A 67 -5.02 -14.93 25.80
N ASN A 68 -5.09 -15.38 24.56
CA ASN A 68 -5.46 -16.76 24.23
C ASN A 68 -4.30 -17.75 24.41
N GLY A 69 -3.09 -17.27 24.71
CA GLY A 69 -1.88 -18.11 24.77
C GLY A 69 -1.54 -18.76 23.43
N VAL A 70 -2.01 -18.16 22.33
CA VAL A 70 -1.78 -18.63 20.96
C VAL A 70 -0.77 -17.68 20.32
N GLY A 71 0.16 -18.19 19.53
CA GLY A 71 1.16 -17.38 18.82
C GLY A 71 2.57 -17.59 19.33
N GLN A 72 3.53 -17.57 18.40
CA GLN A 72 4.94 -17.70 18.75
C GLN A 72 5.44 -16.37 19.33
N GLU A 73 6.23 -16.42 20.40
CA GLU A 73 6.76 -15.22 21.08
C GLU A 73 7.49 -14.29 20.09
N ASN A 74 8.23 -14.86 19.15
CA ASN A 74 8.93 -14.11 18.10
C ASN A 74 7.96 -13.36 17.16
N GLN A 75 6.85 -13.98 16.77
CA GLN A 75 5.84 -13.34 15.91
C GLN A 75 5.19 -12.15 16.63
N LEU A 76 4.85 -12.31 17.91
CA LEU A 76 4.27 -11.23 18.72
C LEU A 76 5.25 -10.07 18.91
N ALA A 77 6.54 -10.36 19.09
CA ALA A 77 7.57 -9.34 19.16
C ALA A 77 7.69 -8.53 17.85
N VAL A 78 7.55 -9.17 16.69
CA VAL A 78 7.60 -8.50 15.39
C VAL A 78 6.34 -7.65 15.18
N MET A 79 5.15 -8.18 15.45
CA MET A 79 3.92 -7.37 15.39
C MET A 79 4.01 -6.15 16.33
N GLY A 80 4.62 -6.30 17.50
CA GLY A 80 4.83 -5.20 18.45
C GLY A 80 5.76 -4.12 17.90
N ARG A 81 6.88 -4.51 17.28
CA ARG A 81 7.77 -3.59 16.56
C ARG A 81 7.04 -2.89 15.41
N LEU A 82 6.25 -3.64 14.65
CA LEU A 82 5.46 -3.17 13.52
C LEU A 82 4.46 -2.09 13.93
N SER A 83 3.63 -2.40 14.93
CA SER A 83 2.68 -1.47 15.53
C SER A 83 3.38 -0.20 16.03
N THR A 84 4.51 -0.35 16.74
CA THR A 84 5.25 0.79 17.29
C THR A 84 5.80 1.71 16.20
N ALA A 85 6.36 1.14 15.12
CA ALA A 85 6.90 1.92 14.01
C ALA A 85 5.80 2.64 13.20
N LEU A 86 4.69 1.96 12.91
CA LEU A 86 3.51 2.58 12.28
C LEU A 86 2.90 3.68 13.18
N GLY A 87 2.89 3.48 14.49
CA GLY A 87 2.51 4.49 15.46
C GLY A 87 3.42 5.72 15.38
N LYS A 88 4.75 5.54 15.35
CA LYS A 88 5.71 6.66 15.21
C LYS A 88 5.56 7.44 13.91
N LEU A 89 5.20 6.77 12.81
CA LEU A 89 4.94 7.41 11.52
C LEU A 89 3.70 8.31 11.52
N THR A 90 2.78 8.09 12.46
CA THR A 90 1.48 8.79 12.52
C THR A 90 1.35 9.71 13.73
N ASP A 91 2.21 9.55 14.74
CA ASP A 91 2.20 10.37 15.94
C ASP A 91 2.63 11.81 15.66
N ALA A 92 1.74 12.76 15.90
CA ALA A 92 2.03 14.19 15.78
C ALA A 92 3.08 14.66 16.80
N ALA A 93 3.20 13.99 17.95
CA ALA A 93 4.16 14.37 19.00
C ALA A 93 5.62 14.17 18.56
N THR A 94 5.88 13.27 17.61
CA THR A 94 7.23 12.99 17.09
C THR A 94 7.64 13.89 15.94
N ALA A 95 6.75 14.78 15.44
CA ALA A 95 7.05 15.66 14.31
C ALA A 95 8.23 16.62 14.58
N ASN A 96 8.55 16.89 15.86
CA ASN A 96 9.69 17.71 16.28
C ASN A 96 10.99 16.89 16.46
N GLY A 97 10.95 15.57 16.33
CA GLY A 97 12.02 14.63 16.67
C GLY A 97 13.08 14.41 15.60
N GLY A 98 13.01 15.09 14.46
CA GLY A 98 14.02 15.04 13.39
C GLY A 98 13.79 13.97 12.32
N ASP A 99 13.00 12.93 12.62
CA ASP A 99 12.58 11.93 11.63
C ASP A 99 11.25 12.34 10.99
N PRO A 100 11.19 12.51 9.66
CA PRO A 100 9.95 12.83 8.96
C PRO A 100 8.89 11.75 9.15
N ASN A 101 7.69 12.20 9.49
CA ASN A 101 6.50 11.40 9.67
C ASN A 101 5.35 12.01 8.84
N VAL A 102 4.18 11.37 8.81
CA VAL A 102 3.05 11.85 8.01
C VAL A 102 2.63 13.28 8.41
N PRO A 103 2.50 13.62 9.72
CA PRO A 103 2.25 15.00 10.15
C PRO A 103 3.26 16.03 9.63
N TYR A 104 4.55 15.69 9.61
CA TYR A 104 5.62 16.55 9.06
C TYR A 104 5.38 16.86 7.58
N VAL A 105 5.09 15.85 6.77
CA VAL A 105 4.82 16.04 5.33
C VAL A 105 3.56 16.89 5.13
N VAL A 106 2.48 16.59 5.86
CA VAL A 106 1.23 17.36 5.80
C VAL A 106 1.45 18.82 6.19
N GLN A 107 2.28 19.08 7.21
CA GLN A 107 2.63 20.43 7.62
C GLN A 107 3.35 21.20 6.51
N HIS A 108 4.39 20.60 5.89
CA HIS A 108 5.13 21.25 4.81
C HIS A 108 4.25 21.50 3.56
N LEU A 109 3.36 20.58 3.21
CA LEU A 109 2.37 20.80 2.14
C LEU A 109 1.39 21.93 2.48
N THR A 110 0.96 22.01 3.74
CA THR A 110 0.07 23.08 4.22
C THR A 110 0.78 24.44 4.15
N THR A 111 2.04 24.53 4.61
CA THR A 111 2.85 25.74 4.52
C THR A 111 3.08 26.15 3.06
N ALA A 112 3.43 25.21 2.18
CA ALA A 112 3.61 25.46 0.75
C ALA A 112 2.36 26.06 0.10
N ARG A 113 1.16 25.70 0.57
CA ARG A 113 -0.11 26.24 0.07
C ARG A 113 -0.36 27.69 0.51
N GLU A 114 0.13 28.07 1.68
CA GLU A 114 -0.12 29.38 2.29
C GLU A 114 0.89 30.45 1.84
N LEU A 115 2.05 30.01 1.37
CA LEU A 115 3.08 30.88 0.84
C LEU A 115 2.68 31.45 -0.54
N GLN A 116 3.09 32.71 -0.78
CA GLN A 116 2.91 33.39 -2.07
C GLN A 116 4.20 33.43 -2.89
N ASP A 117 5.35 33.32 -2.23
CA ASP A 117 6.66 33.35 -2.87
C ASP A 117 7.03 31.98 -3.45
N LEU A 118 7.35 31.96 -4.75
CA LEU A 118 7.58 30.72 -5.48
C LEU A 118 8.86 29.98 -5.04
N ALA A 119 9.86 30.69 -4.53
CA ALA A 119 11.08 30.06 -4.03
C ALA A 119 10.83 29.36 -2.69
N GLU A 120 10.08 30.01 -1.79
CA GLU A 120 9.68 29.38 -0.51
C GLU A 120 8.70 28.21 -0.73
N ILE A 121 7.76 28.32 -1.68
CA ILE A 121 6.88 27.18 -2.05
C ILE A 121 7.72 25.98 -2.48
N ARG A 122 8.69 26.17 -3.39
CA ARG A 122 9.55 25.07 -3.87
C ARG A 122 10.34 24.41 -2.74
N LYS A 123 10.83 25.20 -1.80
CA LYS A 123 11.57 24.72 -0.63
C LYS A 123 10.70 23.85 0.28
N GLU A 124 9.48 24.29 0.58
CA GLU A 124 8.53 23.51 1.39
C GLU A 124 8.10 22.22 0.67
N LEU A 125 7.88 22.27 -0.65
CA LEU A 125 7.57 21.06 -1.43
C LEU A 125 8.74 20.07 -1.46
N LEU A 126 9.98 20.55 -1.55
CA LEU A 126 11.17 19.71 -1.50
C LEU A 126 11.35 19.05 -0.12
N ALA A 127 11.04 19.78 0.96
CA ALA A 127 11.01 19.23 2.31
C ALA A 127 9.92 18.14 2.47
N ALA A 128 8.72 18.40 1.95
CA ALA A 128 7.63 17.42 1.92
C ALA A 128 8.02 16.15 1.13
N SER A 129 8.60 16.32 -0.07
CA SER A 129 9.09 15.19 -0.89
C SER A 129 10.15 14.37 -0.15
N THR A 130 11.14 15.04 0.44
CA THR A 130 12.20 14.38 1.23
C THR A 130 11.61 13.60 2.42
N GLY A 131 10.57 14.16 3.05
CA GLY A 131 9.85 13.48 4.12
C GLY A 131 9.11 12.23 3.63
N GLN A 132 8.44 12.32 2.48
CA GLN A 132 7.77 11.18 1.85
C GLN A 132 8.75 10.05 1.52
N ASP A 133 9.89 10.36 0.90
CA ASP A 133 10.91 9.36 0.55
C ASP A 133 11.38 8.59 1.79
N LYS A 134 11.56 9.27 2.92
CA LYS A 134 11.94 8.62 4.18
C LYS A 134 10.81 7.78 4.76
N ILE A 135 9.55 8.22 4.67
CA ILE A 135 8.39 7.43 5.10
C ILE A 135 8.28 6.16 4.26
N VAL A 136 8.37 6.27 2.93
CA VAL A 136 8.35 5.14 2.00
C VAL A 136 9.48 4.16 2.33
N LYS A 137 10.70 4.67 2.51
CA LYS A 137 11.83 3.84 2.91
C LYS A 137 11.58 3.13 4.24
N HIS A 138 11.07 3.83 5.25
CA HIS A 138 10.79 3.25 6.56
C HIS A 138 9.72 2.15 6.48
N LEU A 139 8.66 2.36 5.69
CA LEU A 139 7.65 1.34 5.41
C LEU A 139 8.23 0.13 4.65
N GLY A 140 9.14 0.36 3.70
CA GLY A 140 9.84 -0.71 3.00
C GLY A 140 10.73 -1.54 3.92
N ASP A 141 11.54 -0.88 4.76
CA ASP A 141 12.40 -1.54 5.76
C ASP A 141 11.55 -2.36 6.74
N LEU A 142 10.40 -1.81 7.15
CA LEU A 142 9.44 -2.44 8.04
C LEU A 142 8.83 -3.71 7.44
N ILE A 143 8.42 -3.65 6.17
CA ILE A 143 7.89 -4.79 5.41
C ILE A 143 8.98 -5.86 5.28
N ALA A 144 10.22 -5.48 4.96
CA ALA A 144 11.34 -6.40 4.83
C ALA A 144 11.66 -7.11 6.16
N ASP A 145 11.69 -6.37 7.28
CA ASP A 145 11.87 -6.95 8.61
C ASP A 145 10.73 -7.91 8.97
N MET A 146 9.49 -7.55 8.64
CA MET A 146 8.33 -8.43 8.81
C MET A 146 8.49 -9.71 7.98
N GLN A 147 8.81 -9.60 6.70
CA GLN A 147 9.01 -10.76 5.80
C GLN A 147 10.12 -11.69 6.29
N LYS A 148 11.21 -11.12 6.81
CA LYS A 148 12.35 -11.86 7.36
C LYS A 148 11.97 -12.64 8.62
N GLU A 149 11.23 -12.02 9.54
CA GLU A 149 10.96 -12.57 10.86
C GLU A 149 9.72 -13.47 10.91
N PHE A 150 8.70 -13.20 10.09
CA PHE A 150 7.55 -14.09 9.94
C PHE A 150 7.86 -15.34 9.11
N GLY A 151 9.06 -15.42 8.52
CA GLY A 151 9.53 -16.57 7.76
C GLY A 151 8.64 -16.83 6.55
N ARG A 152 8.96 -16.23 5.40
CA ARG A 152 8.37 -16.59 4.09
C ARG A 152 6.84 -16.80 4.14
N VAL A 153 6.11 -15.95 4.86
CA VAL A 153 4.66 -15.80 4.63
C VAL A 153 4.44 -15.07 3.29
N GLY A 154 5.45 -14.32 2.81
CA GLY A 154 5.43 -13.55 1.56
C GLY A 154 5.44 -14.31 0.23
N VAL A 155 5.18 -15.62 0.19
CA VAL A 155 5.16 -16.36 -1.10
C VAL A 155 3.98 -15.95 -1.99
N LYS A 156 2.93 -15.34 -1.42
CA LYS A 156 1.86 -14.68 -2.19
C LYS A 156 2.30 -13.35 -2.81
N SER A 157 3.17 -12.59 -2.13
CA SER A 157 3.77 -11.39 -2.72
C SER A 157 4.62 -11.81 -3.92
N ASP A 158 5.39 -12.89 -3.78
CA ASP A 158 6.28 -13.38 -4.84
C ASP A 158 5.48 -13.76 -6.11
N LEU A 159 4.41 -14.55 -6.01
CA LEU A 159 3.64 -14.93 -7.22
C LEU A 159 2.89 -13.76 -7.86
N LYS A 160 2.31 -12.87 -7.06
CA LYS A 160 1.63 -11.68 -7.57
C LYS A 160 2.61 -10.72 -8.24
N GLU A 161 3.78 -10.50 -7.64
CA GLU A 161 4.85 -9.68 -8.19
C GLU A 161 5.40 -10.28 -9.48
N ILE A 162 5.70 -11.58 -9.50
CA ILE A 162 6.09 -12.33 -10.71
C ILE A 162 5.03 -12.19 -11.81
N ALA A 163 3.74 -12.28 -11.48
CA ALA A 163 2.66 -12.09 -12.45
C ALA A 163 2.61 -10.65 -13.00
N GLN A 164 2.79 -9.64 -12.14
CA GLN A 164 2.85 -8.24 -12.55
C GLN A 164 4.07 -7.97 -13.45
N GLU A 165 5.24 -8.49 -13.10
CA GLU A 165 6.45 -8.39 -13.91
C GLU A 165 6.30 -9.11 -15.25
N GLN A 166 5.71 -10.31 -15.26
CA GLN A 166 5.39 -11.04 -16.49
C GLN A 166 4.45 -10.25 -17.41
N ALA A 167 3.45 -9.56 -16.85
CA ALA A 167 2.55 -8.70 -17.61
C ALA A 167 3.26 -7.46 -18.19
N LYS A 168 4.15 -6.82 -17.40
CA LYS A 168 4.98 -5.70 -17.87
C LYS A 168 5.92 -6.14 -18.99
N LEU A 169 6.55 -7.32 -18.85
CA LEU A 169 7.45 -7.88 -19.85
C LEU A 169 6.70 -8.23 -21.14
N LYS A 170 5.50 -8.81 -21.03
CA LYS A 170 4.62 -9.06 -22.18
C LYS A 170 4.27 -7.77 -22.93
N ALA A 171 3.89 -6.71 -22.22
CA ALA A 171 3.59 -5.42 -22.85
C ALA A 171 4.83 -4.79 -23.52
N THR A 172 6.03 -5.07 -23.00
CA THR A 172 7.29 -4.64 -23.63
C THR A 172 7.58 -5.44 -24.89
N ALA A 173 7.36 -6.77 -24.86
CA ALA A 173 7.48 -7.65 -26.01
C ALA A 173 6.51 -7.27 -27.14
N GLU A 174 5.27 -6.92 -26.81
CA GLU A 174 4.25 -6.47 -27.77
C GLU A 174 4.68 -5.20 -28.52
N LYS A 175 5.16 -4.19 -27.79
CA LYS A 175 5.70 -2.96 -28.40
C LYS A 175 6.90 -3.23 -29.30
N LEU A 176 7.76 -4.15 -28.89
CA LEU A 176 8.92 -4.54 -29.69
C LEU A 176 8.49 -5.33 -30.94
N GLY A 177 7.44 -6.14 -30.82
CA GLY A 177 6.82 -6.91 -31.89
C GLY A 177 6.33 -6.01 -33.01
N ASP A 178 5.62 -4.93 -32.69
CA ASP A 178 5.19 -3.94 -33.67
C ASP A 178 6.37 -3.30 -34.42
N ALA A 179 7.52 -3.11 -33.76
CA ALA A 179 8.71 -2.47 -34.34
C ALA A 179 9.60 -3.43 -35.15
N THR A 180 9.52 -4.74 -34.90
CA THR A 180 10.28 -5.79 -35.58
C THR A 180 9.46 -6.63 -36.54
N LEU A 181 8.14 -6.39 -36.64
CA LEU A 181 7.22 -7.15 -37.47
C LEU A 181 7.69 -7.21 -38.93
N GLY A 182 7.77 -8.43 -39.47
CA GLY A 182 8.16 -8.68 -40.87
C GLY A 182 9.66 -8.55 -41.16
N LYS A 183 10.49 -8.20 -40.16
CA LYS A 183 11.95 -8.20 -40.28
C LYS A 183 12.53 -9.55 -39.87
N LYS A 184 13.56 -9.99 -40.56
CA LYS A 184 14.36 -11.13 -40.09
C LYS A 184 15.34 -10.66 -39.02
N THR A 185 15.78 -11.58 -38.17
CA THR A 185 16.74 -11.29 -37.10
C THR A 185 18.03 -10.68 -37.64
N GLU A 186 18.48 -11.05 -38.84
CA GLU A 186 19.67 -10.45 -39.45
C GLU A 186 19.48 -8.97 -39.79
N ASP A 187 18.26 -8.59 -40.19
CA ASP A 187 17.87 -7.26 -40.64
C ASP A 187 17.54 -6.29 -39.49
N LEU A 188 17.57 -6.77 -38.24
CA LEU A 188 17.34 -5.94 -37.06
C LEU A 188 18.53 -5.01 -36.79
N THR A 189 18.21 -3.79 -36.38
CA THR A 189 19.21 -2.84 -35.89
C THR A 189 19.91 -3.39 -34.63
N PRO A 190 21.16 -2.98 -34.33
CA PRO A 190 21.85 -3.38 -33.10
C PRO A 190 21.02 -3.08 -31.84
N GLU A 191 20.31 -1.95 -31.81
CA GLU A 191 19.44 -1.56 -30.71
C GLU A 191 18.27 -2.53 -30.55
N GLN A 192 17.59 -2.89 -31.64
CA GLN A 192 16.49 -3.87 -31.61
C GLN A 192 16.95 -5.26 -31.16
N LYS A 193 18.15 -5.68 -31.56
CA LYS A 193 18.76 -6.95 -31.10
C LYS A 193 19.03 -6.91 -29.60
N ALA A 194 19.59 -5.81 -29.10
CA ALA A 194 19.83 -5.62 -27.68
C ALA A 194 18.53 -5.60 -26.86
N ASP A 195 17.47 -4.99 -27.38
CA ASP A 195 16.15 -5.01 -26.74
C ASP A 195 15.54 -6.42 -26.69
N LEU A 196 15.64 -7.21 -27.77
CA LEU A 196 15.20 -8.62 -27.78
C LEU A 196 15.99 -9.45 -26.77
N GLU A 197 17.31 -9.29 -26.74
CA GLU A 197 18.17 -10.00 -25.78
C GLU A 197 17.82 -9.62 -24.34
N LYS A 198 17.56 -8.34 -24.07
CA LYS A 198 17.11 -7.87 -22.75
C LYS A 198 15.78 -8.50 -22.36
N VAL A 199 14.81 -8.56 -23.26
CA VAL A 199 13.51 -9.21 -23.00
C VAL A 199 13.71 -10.70 -22.68
N ALA A 200 14.54 -11.41 -23.47
CA ALA A 200 14.83 -12.82 -23.22
C ALA A 200 15.56 -13.05 -21.88
N GLN A 201 16.53 -12.21 -21.52
CA GLN A 201 17.22 -12.26 -20.24
C GLN A 201 16.27 -12.01 -19.06
N GLN A 202 15.39 -11.02 -19.17
CA GLN A 202 14.36 -10.73 -18.16
C GLN A 202 13.37 -11.90 -18.02
N GLN A 203 13.00 -12.54 -19.13
CA GLN A 203 12.12 -13.72 -19.12
C GLN A 203 12.77 -14.93 -18.42
N ASN A 204 14.06 -15.17 -18.63
CA ASN A 204 14.82 -16.21 -17.92
C ASN A 204 14.95 -15.90 -16.42
N ALA A 205 15.15 -14.63 -16.06
CA ALA A 205 15.19 -14.23 -14.64
C ALA A 205 13.83 -14.49 -13.95
N LEU A 206 12.72 -14.19 -14.64
CA LEU A 206 11.37 -14.49 -14.15
C LEU A 206 11.11 -15.99 -14.01
N GLU A 207 11.62 -16.80 -14.94
CA GLU A 207 11.53 -18.26 -14.88
C GLU A 207 12.23 -18.82 -13.63
N GLN A 208 13.45 -18.35 -13.34
CA GLN A 208 14.19 -18.71 -12.13
C GLN A 208 13.49 -18.25 -10.84
N ALA A 209 12.97 -17.02 -10.83
CA ALA A 209 12.19 -16.50 -9.69
C ALA A 209 10.92 -17.35 -9.46
N THR A 210 10.26 -17.77 -10.53
CA THR A 210 9.08 -18.64 -10.49
C THR A 210 9.42 -20.03 -9.93
N GLN A 211 10.55 -20.62 -10.32
CA GLN A 211 11.03 -21.88 -9.74
C GLN A 211 11.30 -21.73 -8.23
N ALA A 212 12.00 -20.66 -7.83
CA ALA A 212 12.27 -20.40 -6.42
C ALA A 212 10.97 -20.22 -5.60
N ALA A 213 9.97 -19.52 -6.16
CA ALA A 213 8.66 -19.35 -5.54
C ALA A 213 7.92 -20.70 -5.41
N ILE A 214 7.94 -21.55 -6.44
CA ILE A 214 7.35 -22.89 -6.40
C ILE A 214 7.99 -23.75 -5.30
N ASP A 215 9.31 -23.75 -5.19
CA ASP A 215 10.02 -24.53 -4.15
C ASP A 215 9.74 -23.98 -2.75
N SER A 216 9.62 -22.65 -2.62
CA SER A 216 9.21 -21.99 -1.38
C SER A 216 7.79 -22.40 -0.97
N LEU A 217 6.83 -22.40 -1.90
CA LEU A 217 5.45 -22.85 -1.65
C LEU A 217 5.41 -24.32 -1.23
N LYS A 218 6.20 -25.19 -1.85
CA LYS A 218 6.28 -26.61 -1.49
C LYS A 218 6.77 -26.79 -0.06
N GLU A 219 7.79 -26.05 0.34
CA GLU A 219 8.31 -26.13 1.70
C GLU A 219 7.31 -25.55 2.71
N GLN A 220 6.69 -24.42 2.37
CA GLN A 220 5.66 -23.80 3.19
C GLN A 220 4.46 -24.74 3.39
N ALA A 221 4.01 -25.44 2.34
CA ALA A 221 2.94 -26.42 2.45
C ALA A 221 3.28 -27.52 3.47
N LYS A 222 4.51 -28.04 3.48
CA LYS A 222 4.94 -29.06 4.46
C LYS A 222 4.94 -28.53 5.89
N GLU A 223 5.39 -27.29 6.09
CA GLU A 223 5.40 -26.67 7.41
C GLU A 223 3.98 -26.37 7.91
N ILE A 224 3.14 -25.78 7.07
CA ILE A 224 1.72 -25.52 7.38
C ILE A 224 0.99 -26.83 7.67
N ALA A 225 1.29 -27.93 6.96
CA ALA A 225 0.61 -29.21 7.17
C ALA A 225 0.76 -29.76 8.60
N LYS A 226 1.77 -29.31 9.37
CA LYS A 226 1.97 -29.69 10.77
C LYS A 226 0.96 -29.02 11.70
N THR A 227 0.44 -27.84 11.35
CA THR A 227 -0.43 -27.03 12.21
C THR A 227 -1.83 -26.84 11.64
N ASP A 228 -1.96 -26.72 10.32
CA ASP A 228 -3.22 -26.54 9.59
C ASP A 228 -3.22 -27.33 8.25
N PRO A 229 -3.64 -28.62 8.28
CA PRO A 229 -3.69 -29.45 7.08
C PRO A 229 -4.61 -28.93 5.97
N ALA A 230 -5.66 -28.18 6.32
CA ALA A 230 -6.60 -27.65 5.33
C ALA A 230 -5.96 -26.50 4.54
N GLN A 231 -5.26 -25.60 5.23
CA GLN A 231 -4.50 -24.52 4.60
C GLN A 231 -3.35 -25.06 3.75
N ALA A 232 -2.62 -26.08 4.24
CA ALA A 232 -1.54 -26.72 3.49
C ALA A 232 -2.01 -27.27 2.15
N LYS A 233 -3.17 -27.93 2.14
CA LYS A 233 -3.77 -28.47 0.90
C LYS A 233 -4.03 -27.39 -0.15
N GLY A 234 -4.46 -26.21 0.27
CA GLY A 234 -4.67 -25.09 -0.66
C GLY A 234 -3.37 -24.56 -1.27
N VAL A 235 -2.26 -24.58 -0.51
CA VAL A 235 -0.92 -24.27 -1.02
C VAL A 235 -0.44 -25.36 -2.00
N GLU A 236 -0.64 -26.63 -1.67
CA GLU A 236 -0.32 -27.76 -2.55
C GLU A 236 -1.11 -27.70 -3.87
N ASP A 237 -2.40 -27.35 -3.81
CA ASP A 237 -3.24 -27.20 -5.00
C ASP A 237 -2.77 -26.07 -5.91
N ALA A 238 -2.24 -24.97 -5.35
CA ALA A 238 -1.65 -23.88 -6.11
C ALA A 238 -0.33 -24.30 -6.79
N VAL A 239 0.57 -24.96 -6.06
CA VAL A 239 1.80 -25.54 -6.63
C VAL A 239 1.49 -26.49 -7.77
N LYS A 240 0.55 -27.41 -7.54
CA LYS A 240 0.13 -28.39 -8.55
C LYS A 240 -0.46 -27.72 -9.78
N ALA A 241 -1.19 -26.61 -9.63
CA ALA A 241 -1.70 -25.85 -10.76
C ALA A 241 -0.57 -25.26 -11.61
N LEU A 242 0.49 -24.70 -11.00
CA LEU A 242 1.67 -24.19 -11.70
C LEU A 242 2.41 -25.30 -12.45
N GLU A 243 2.61 -26.46 -11.81
CA GLU A 243 3.26 -27.62 -12.41
C GLU A 243 2.45 -28.21 -13.57
N GLN A 244 1.13 -28.35 -13.41
CA GLN A 244 0.23 -28.85 -14.46
C GLN A 244 0.17 -27.93 -15.66
N ALA A 245 0.18 -26.62 -15.43
CA ALA A 245 0.23 -25.62 -16.48
C ALA A 245 1.61 -25.54 -17.15
N LYS A 246 2.63 -26.18 -16.58
CA LYS A 246 4.03 -26.15 -17.05
C LYS A 246 4.52 -24.71 -17.21
N VAL A 247 4.29 -23.88 -16.19
CA VAL A 247 4.58 -22.44 -16.23
C VAL A 247 6.04 -22.15 -16.63
N GLN A 248 6.99 -22.96 -16.15
CA GLN A 248 8.41 -22.84 -16.50
C GLN A 248 8.68 -23.15 -17.96
N ASP A 249 8.12 -24.24 -18.50
CA ASP A 249 8.28 -24.57 -19.93
C ASP A 249 7.75 -23.42 -20.80
N ALA A 250 6.62 -22.81 -20.41
CA ALA A 250 6.05 -21.67 -21.13
C ALA A 250 6.97 -20.44 -21.04
N MET A 251 7.51 -20.11 -19.86
CA MET A 251 8.44 -19.00 -19.69
C MET A 251 9.76 -19.21 -20.45
N GLN A 252 10.33 -20.42 -20.42
CA GLN A 252 11.52 -20.75 -21.19
C GLN A 252 11.26 -20.62 -22.71
N GLN A 253 10.14 -21.16 -23.19
CA GLN A 253 9.75 -21.00 -24.60
C GLN A 253 9.53 -19.54 -24.98
N ALA A 254 8.99 -18.72 -24.08
CA ALA A 254 8.86 -17.29 -24.30
C ALA A 254 10.23 -16.61 -24.44
N ALA A 255 11.20 -16.95 -23.60
CA ALA A 255 12.56 -16.42 -23.67
C ALA A 255 13.25 -16.81 -24.99
N ASP A 256 13.17 -18.09 -25.37
CA ASP A 256 13.75 -18.61 -26.61
C ASP A 256 13.11 -17.93 -27.84
N ASN A 257 11.77 -17.81 -27.85
CA ASN A 257 11.04 -17.13 -28.92
C ASN A 257 11.37 -15.63 -29.00
N ALA A 258 11.54 -14.95 -27.87
CA ALA A 258 11.95 -13.55 -27.85
C ALA A 258 13.36 -13.36 -28.43
N ALA A 259 14.32 -14.22 -28.05
CA ALA A 259 15.67 -14.19 -28.60
C ALA A 259 15.69 -14.44 -30.12
N ASP A 260 14.79 -15.28 -30.62
CA ASP A 260 14.64 -15.61 -32.05
C ASP A 260 13.83 -14.58 -32.86
N ASN A 261 13.41 -13.45 -32.27
CA ASN A 261 12.48 -12.48 -32.89
C ASN A 261 11.12 -13.10 -33.31
N LYS A 262 10.67 -14.14 -32.59
CA LYS A 262 9.34 -14.77 -32.73
C LYS A 262 8.38 -14.22 -31.67
N LEU A 263 8.22 -12.90 -31.64
CA LEU A 263 7.54 -12.20 -30.54
C LEU A 263 6.06 -12.57 -30.40
N ALA A 264 5.34 -12.85 -31.48
CA ALA A 264 3.96 -13.33 -31.40
C ALA A 264 3.85 -14.69 -30.66
N GLN A 265 4.79 -15.60 -30.91
CA GLN A 265 4.86 -16.87 -30.18
C GLN A 265 5.33 -16.67 -28.75
N ALA A 266 6.24 -15.72 -28.50
CA ALA A 266 6.66 -15.37 -27.15
C ALA A 266 5.46 -14.86 -26.34
N GLU A 267 4.66 -13.93 -26.87
CA GLU A 267 3.47 -13.40 -26.22
C GLU A 267 2.43 -14.46 -25.87
N GLU A 268 2.20 -15.43 -26.76
CA GLU A 268 1.28 -16.54 -26.48
C GLU A 268 1.74 -17.36 -25.26
N GLN A 269 3.05 -17.63 -25.18
CA GLN A 269 3.63 -18.37 -24.06
C GLN A 269 3.66 -17.54 -22.77
N GLN A 270 3.94 -16.24 -22.87
CA GLN A 270 3.85 -15.31 -21.75
C GLN A 270 2.43 -15.22 -21.20
N GLN A 271 1.41 -15.22 -22.07
CA GLN A 271 0.00 -15.23 -21.65
C GLN A 271 -0.34 -16.54 -20.92
N LYS A 272 0.08 -17.69 -21.44
CA LYS A 272 -0.12 -19.00 -20.75
C LYS A 272 0.53 -19.00 -19.36
N ALA A 273 1.75 -18.47 -19.26
CA ALA A 273 2.44 -18.35 -17.98
C ALA A 273 1.68 -17.42 -17.01
N LEU A 274 1.23 -16.26 -17.50
CA LEU A 274 0.46 -15.29 -16.72
C LEU A 274 -0.87 -15.87 -16.22
N ASP A 275 -1.60 -16.59 -17.07
CA ASP A 275 -2.86 -17.24 -16.69
C ASP A 275 -2.63 -18.31 -15.61
N ALA A 276 -1.53 -19.07 -15.71
CA ALA A 276 -1.15 -20.06 -14.71
C ALA A 276 -0.80 -19.43 -13.35
N LEU A 277 0.00 -18.35 -13.36
CA LEU A 277 0.36 -17.59 -12.16
C LEU A 277 -0.89 -17.02 -11.48
N ASN A 278 -1.80 -16.39 -12.24
CA ASN A 278 -3.04 -15.83 -11.71
C ASN A 278 -3.97 -16.90 -11.12
N ASN A 279 -4.07 -18.07 -11.77
CA ASN A 279 -4.86 -19.19 -11.25
C ASN A 279 -4.28 -19.73 -9.93
N ALA A 280 -2.95 -19.89 -9.85
CA ALA A 280 -2.27 -20.31 -8.63
C ALA A 280 -2.48 -19.30 -7.51
N GLN A 281 -2.35 -18.00 -7.80
CA GLN A 281 -2.63 -16.93 -6.84
C GLN A 281 -4.07 -17.00 -6.31
N ALA A 282 -5.05 -17.19 -7.19
CA ALA A 282 -6.45 -17.32 -6.79
C ALA A 282 -6.69 -18.54 -5.87
N LYS A 283 -5.99 -19.66 -6.10
CA LYS A 283 -6.04 -20.82 -5.21
C LYS A 283 -5.44 -20.54 -3.84
N LEU A 284 -4.30 -19.84 -3.80
CA LEU A 284 -3.70 -19.41 -2.53
C LEU A 284 -4.62 -18.43 -1.78
N ASP A 285 -5.33 -17.55 -2.49
CA ASP A 285 -6.32 -16.64 -1.90
C ASP A 285 -7.51 -17.38 -1.31
N GLN A 286 -8.03 -18.39 -1.99
CA GLN A 286 -9.09 -19.26 -1.46
C GLN A 286 -8.65 -20.11 -0.27
N ALA A 287 -7.39 -20.53 -0.24
CA ALA A 287 -6.82 -21.34 0.85
C ALA A 287 -6.70 -20.60 2.18
N GLN A 288 -6.78 -19.27 2.16
CA GLN A 288 -6.43 -18.42 3.28
C GLN A 288 -7.58 -17.52 3.75
N ASP A 289 -8.73 -18.10 4.10
CA ASP A 289 -9.81 -17.34 4.77
C ASP A 289 -9.45 -16.90 6.23
N SER A 290 -8.16 -16.97 6.58
CA SER A 290 -7.59 -16.59 7.88
C SER A 290 -7.51 -15.06 8.05
N PRO A 291 -7.77 -14.51 9.25
CA PRO A 291 -7.59 -13.08 9.56
C PRO A 291 -6.19 -12.55 9.19
N LEU A 292 -5.14 -13.36 9.29
CA LEU A 292 -3.78 -12.97 8.93
C LEU A 292 -3.62 -12.71 7.42
N ALA A 293 -4.29 -13.48 6.59
CA ALA A 293 -4.23 -13.31 5.14
C ALA A 293 -5.05 -12.12 4.65
N LYS A 294 -6.12 -11.76 5.39
CA LYS A 294 -6.81 -10.49 5.19
C LYS A 294 -5.87 -9.32 5.49
N LEU A 295 -5.14 -9.39 6.60
CA LEU A 295 -4.12 -8.40 6.95
C LEU A 295 -2.99 -8.33 5.91
N GLU A 296 -2.47 -9.48 5.44
CA GLU A 296 -1.46 -9.54 4.39
C GLU A 296 -1.97 -8.92 3.06
N ASN A 297 -3.22 -9.20 2.68
CA ASN A 297 -3.82 -8.61 1.49
C ASN A 297 -3.95 -7.09 1.63
N GLU A 298 -4.39 -6.60 2.79
CA GLU A 298 -4.43 -5.15 3.06
C GLU A 298 -3.03 -4.51 3.05
N LEU A 299 -2.00 -5.18 3.60
CA LEU A 299 -0.61 -4.71 3.54
C LEU A 299 -0.06 -4.69 2.10
N ASN A 300 -0.39 -5.70 1.29
CA ASN A 300 0.01 -5.74 -0.12
C ASN A 300 -0.68 -4.66 -0.95
N LYS A 301 -1.96 -4.39 -0.69
CA LYS A 301 -2.67 -3.25 -1.31
C LYS A 301 -2.04 -1.92 -0.90
N LEU A 302 -1.62 -1.79 0.36
CA LEU A 302 -0.92 -0.60 0.84
C LEU A 302 0.42 -0.45 0.11
N ASN A 303 1.20 -1.52 -0.04
CA ASN A 303 2.46 -1.51 -0.77
C ASN A 303 2.26 -1.15 -2.26
N ASP A 304 1.27 -1.73 -2.94
CA ASP A 304 0.92 -1.39 -4.32
C ASP A 304 0.57 0.11 -4.44
N ALA A 305 -0.20 0.64 -3.49
CA ALA A 305 -0.60 2.04 -3.48
C ALA A 305 0.58 2.99 -3.24
N VAL A 306 1.54 2.58 -2.41
CA VAL A 306 2.81 3.28 -2.16
C VAL A 306 3.67 3.27 -3.42
N GLN A 307 3.83 2.12 -4.07
CA GLN A 307 4.62 2.02 -5.30
C GLN A 307 4.01 2.85 -6.43
N GLN A 308 2.68 2.79 -6.60
CA GLN A 308 1.96 3.66 -7.54
C GLN A 308 2.09 5.14 -7.17
N GLN A 309 2.22 5.49 -5.88
CA GLN A 309 2.53 6.85 -5.46
C GLN A 309 3.88 7.28 -5.98
N GLN A 310 4.91 6.46 -5.75
CA GLN A 310 6.28 6.77 -6.17
C GLN A 310 6.35 6.96 -7.69
N ASP A 311 5.77 6.03 -8.46
CA ASP A 311 5.68 6.14 -9.91
C ASP A 311 4.97 7.43 -10.36
N LEU A 312 3.91 7.84 -9.66
CA LEU A 312 3.21 9.07 -9.95
C LEU A 312 4.03 10.31 -9.59
N LEU A 313 4.77 10.28 -8.47
CA LEU A 313 5.67 11.36 -8.09
C LEU A 313 6.82 11.50 -9.09
N ASP A 314 7.43 10.39 -9.50
CA ASP A 314 8.50 10.38 -10.50
C ASP A 314 8.00 10.92 -11.84
N LYS A 315 6.80 10.50 -12.29
CA LYS A 315 6.14 11.08 -13.48
C LYS A 315 5.83 12.56 -13.30
N THR A 316 5.39 12.98 -12.11
CA THR A 316 5.10 14.39 -11.81
C THR A 316 6.37 15.23 -11.86
N ASN A 317 7.49 14.71 -11.35
CA ASN A 317 8.78 15.37 -11.37
C ASN A 317 9.41 15.39 -12.78
N ALA A 318 9.12 14.37 -13.59
CA ALA A 318 9.54 14.30 -15.00
C ALA A 318 8.69 15.20 -15.93
N LEU A 319 7.50 15.63 -15.49
CA LEU A 319 6.69 16.60 -16.23
C LEU A 319 7.35 17.99 -16.17
N ASP A 320 8.00 18.38 -17.26
CA ASP A 320 8.56 19.71 -17.44
C ASP A 320 7.52 20.71 -18.01
N ALA A 321 7.92 21.97 -18.20
CA ALA A 321 7.06 23.01 -18.77
C ALA A 321 6.60 22.73 -20.22
N ASN A 322 7.19 21.76 -20.91
CA ASN A 322 6.87 21.39 -22.29
C ASN A 322 5.99 20.14 -22.38
N SER A 323 5.61 19.54 -21.25
CA SER A 323 4.81 18.33 -21.23
C SER A 323 3.41 18.57 -21.80
N GLN A 324 2.89 17.60 -22.54
CA GLN A 324 1.62 17.80 -23.23
C GLN A 324 0.46 17.76 -22.25
N GLN A 325 -0.61 18.49 -22.57
CA GLN A 325 -1.81 18.53 -21.73
C GLN A 325 -2.47 17.13 -21.57
N GLN A 326 -2.23 16.21 -22.51
CA GLN A 326 -2.65 14.82 -22.37
C GLN A 326 -1.94 14.10 -21.22
N ASP A 327 -0.65 14.33 -21.02
CA ASP A 327 0.13 13.69 -19.95
C ASP A 327 -0.39 14.15 -18.57
N PHE A 328 -0.73 15.43 -18.47
CA PHE A 328 -1.32 16.01 -17.25
C PHE A 328 -2.70 15.41 -16.94
N ASN A 329 -3.56 15.27 -17.96
CA ASN A 329 -4.89 14.65 -17.81
C ASN A 329 -4.78 13.17 -17.42
N GLN A 330 -3.79 12.45 -17.96
CA GLN A 330 -3.57 11.04 -17.68
C GLN A 330 -3.05 10.85 -16.24
N LEU A 331 -2.13 11.70 -15.80
CA LEU A 331 -1.66 11.74 -14.42
C LEU A 331 -2.81 12.03 -13.46
N GLN A 332 -3.65 13.02 -13.76
CA GLN A 332 -4.80 13.38 -12.93
C GLN A 332 -5.80 12.21 -12.80
N LYS A 333 -6.03 11.47 -13.89
CA LYS A 333 -6.86 10.27 -13.86
C LYS A 333 -6.25 9.17 -12.99
N GLN A 334 -4.96 8.88 -13.14
CA GLN A 334 -4.27 7.88 -12.33
C GLN A 334 -4.28 8.25 -10.83
N GLN A 335 -4.15 9.53 -10.50
CA GLN A 335 -4.29 10.02 -9.12
C GLN A 335 -5.71 9.82 -8.58
N ALA A 336 -6.75 10.10 -9.37
CA ALA A 336 -8.14 9.90 -8.97
C ALA A 336 -8.49 8.41 -8.76
N ASP A 337 -8.00 7.53 -9.64
CA ASP A 337 -8.20 6.08 -9.51
C ASP A 337 -7.55 5.54 -8.23
N LEU A 338 -6.34 6.00 -7.92
CA LEU A 338 -5.61 5.61 -6.70
C LEU A 338 -6.30 6.11 -5.43
N GLN A 339 -6.87 7.32 -5.43
CA GLN A 339 -7.71 7.79 -4.32
C GLN A 339 -8.97 6.94 -4.15
N GLY A 340 -9.60 6.52 -5.24
CA GLY A 340 -10.73 5.61 -5.21
C GLY A 340 -10.37 4.26 -4.55
N GLN A 341 -9.20 3.71 -4.88
CA GLN A 341 -8.71 2.46 -4.30
C GLN A 341 -8.41 2.61 -2.80
N LEU A 342 -7.75 3.70 -2.39
CA LEU A 342 -7.47 3.97 -0.97
C LEU A 342 -8.76 4.16 -0.16
N ALA A 343 -9.74 4.91 -0.67
CA ALA A 343 -11.03 5.08 -0.01
C ALA A 343 -11.82 3.77 0.10
N GLN A 344 -11.71 2.88 -0.89
CA GLN A 344 -12.31 1.55 -0.83
C GLN A 344 -11.63 0.64 0.19
N ALA A 345 -10.33 0.82 0.45
CA ALA A 345 -9.60 0.13 1.51
C ALA A 345 -9.93 0.67 2.92
N GLU A 346 -10.26 1.96 3.05
CA GLU A 346 -10.67 2.55 4.34
C GLU A 346 -12.02 2.03 4.85
N ALA A 347 -12.98 1.75 3.97
CA ALA A 347 -14.32 1.30 4.35
C ALA A 347 -14.37 -0.02 5.15
N PRO A 348 -13.66 -1.10 4.76
CA PRO A 348 -13.58 -2.32 5.57
C PRO A 348 -12.82 -2.10 6.88
N LEU A 349 -11.80 -1.23 6.90
CA LEU A 349 -11.07 -0.85 8.12
C LEU A 349 -11.99 -0.17 9.14
N GLN A 350 -12.83 0.78 8.71
CA GLN A 350 -13.81 1.41 9.61
C GLN A 350 -14.84 0.40 10.16
N LYS A 351 -15.28 -0.55 9.33
CA LYS A 351 -16.19 -1.63 9.78
C LYS A 351 -15.50 -2.57 10.76
N ALA A 352 -14.22 -2.90 10.54
CA ALA A 352 -13.43 -3.70 11.45
C ALA A 352 -13.24 -2.99 12.80
N GLU A 353 -12.88 -1.69 12.78
CA GLU A 353 -12.74 -0.88 13.99
C GLU A 353 -14.08 -0.80 14.77
N GLN A 354 -15.21 -0.68 14.09
CA GLN A 354 -16.52 -0.67 14.73
C GLN A 354 -16.90 -2.04 15.33
N ALA A 355 -16.70 -3.12 14.57
CA ALA A 355 -16.93 -4.49 15.07
C ALA A 355 -16.04 -4.82 16.27
N GLN A 356 -14.82 -4.29 16.28
CA GLN A 356 -13.88 -4.42 17.39
C GLN A 356 -14.34 -3.65 18.62
N ARG A 357 -14.79 -2.40 18.47
CA ARG A 357 -15.35 -1.63 19.60
C ARG A 357 -16.54 -2.37 20.23
N ASP A 358 -17.40 -2.94 19.40
CA ASP A 358 -18.53 -3.75 19.86
C ASP A 358 -18.06 -5.02 20.59
N ALA A 359 -16.98 -5.66 20.12
CA ALA A 359 -16.40 -6.83 20.78
C ALA A 359 -15.78 -6.49 22.15
N ILE A 360 -15.01 -5.40 22.24
CA ILE A 360 -14.43 -4.91 23.50
C ILE A 360 -15.52 -4.55 24.49
N GLN A 361 -16.58 -3.85 24.04
CA GLN A 361 -17.70 -3.50 24.89
C GLN A 361 -18.40 -4.76 25.43
N LYS A 362 -18.68 -5.75 24.58
CA LYS A 362 -19.27 -7.03 25.02
C LYS A 362 -18.37 -7.77 26.00
N GLN A 363 -17.05 -7.72 25.82
CA GLN A 363 -16.11 -8.32 26.76
C GLN A 363 -16.14 -7.62 28.13
N GLN A 364 -16.21 -6.29 28.15
CA GLN A 364 -16.37 -5.52 29.39
C GLN A 364 -17.69 -5.83 30.09
N GLU A 365 -18.79 -5.92 29.34
CA GLU A 365 -20.10 -6.32 29.86
C GLU A 365 -20.07 -7.73 30.46
N ALA A 366 -19.41 -8.69 29.80
CA ALA A 366 -19.23 -10.04 30.30
C ALA A 366 -18.40 -10.08 31.60
N GLN A 367 -17.31 -9.29 31.68
CA GLN A 367 -16.50 -9.18 32.89
C GLN A 367 -17.29 -8.57 34.06
N GLN A 368 -18.09 -7.53 33.81
CA GLN A 368 -18.95 -6.93 34.83
C GLN A 368 -20.03 -7.92 35.30
N ALA A 369 -20.64 -8.66 34.38
CA ALA A 369 -21.60 -9.70 34.71
C ALA A 369 -20.97 -10.79 35.59
N GLN A 370 -19.75 -11.23 35.27
CA GLN A 370 -19.02 -12.22 36.06
C GLN A 370 -18.69 -11.71 37.46
N GLN A 371 -18.18 -10.47 37.59
CA GLN A 371 -17.93 -9.87 38.91
C GLN A 371 -19.21 -9.72 39.74
N SER A 372 -20.35 -9.43 39.11
CA SER A 372 -21.63 -9.35 39.81
C SER A 372 -22.13 -10.72 40.28
N ALA A 373 -21.92 -11.77 39.47
CA ALA A 373 -22.24 -13.14 39.83
C ALA A 373 -21.37 -13.63 41.00
N ASP A 374 -20.07 -13.33 40.98
CA ASP A 374 -19.14 -13.68 42.05
C ASP A 374 -19.52 -12.99 43.37
N LYS A 375 -19.88 -11.70 43.33
CA LYS A 375 -20.39 -10.97 44.51
C LYS A 375 -21.67 -11.58 45.07
N ALA A 376 -22.61 -11.96 44.20
CA ALA A 376 -23.85 -12.60 44.61
C ALA A 376 -23.59 -13.98 45.26
N GLN A 377 -22.64 -14.76 44.71
CA GLN A 377 -22.22 -16.02 45.32
C GLN A 377 -21.57 -15.83 46.68
N GLN A 378 -20.69 -14.82 46.84
CA GLN A 378 -20.07 -14.50 48.12
C GLN A 378 -21.10 -14.05 49.17
N GLN A 379 -22.09 -13.24 48.78
CA GLN A 379 -23.19 -12.85 49.68
C GLN A 379 -24.04 -14.06 50.10
N ASN A 380 -24.42 -14.91 49.15
CA ASN A 380 -25.19 -16.12 49.46
C ASN A 380 -24.41 -17.08 50.37
N ALA A 381 -23.09 -17.20 50.18
CA ALA A 381 -22.23 -18.01 51.04
C ALA A 381 -22.12 -17.41 52.46
N ALA A 382 -22.00 -16.08 52.58
CA ALA A 382 -21.97 -15.38 53.86
C ALA A 382 -23.31 -15.53 54.62
N ASP A 383 -24.44 -15.37 53.94
CA ASP A 383 -25.78 -15.55 54.52
C ASP A 383 -26.01 -17.00 54.96
N ALA A 384 -25.52 -17.98 54.20
CA ALA A 384 -25.60 -19.38 54.57
C ALA A 384 -24.75 -19.69 55.81
N ALA A 385 -23.55 -19.12 55.91
CA ALA A 385 -22.68 -19.26 57.09
C ALA A 385 -23.33 -18.63 58.33
N GLN A 386 -23.87 -17.41 58.22
CA GLN A 386 -24.59 -16.75 59.33
C GLN A 386 -25.80 -17.56 59.82
N LYS A 387 -26.55 -18.17 58.89
CA LYS A 387 -27.68 -19.04 59.24
C LYS A 387 -27.23 -20.31 59.95
N GLN A 388 -26.10 -20.91 59.56
CA GLN A 388 -25.52 -22.06 60.26
C GLN A 388 -25.06 -21.69 61.67
N ASP A 389 -24.37 -20.57 61.85
CA ASP A 389 -23.92 -20.10 63.17
C ASP A 389 -25.11 -19.82 64.10
N ALA A 390 -26.15 -19.16 63.59
CA ALA A 390 -27.38 -18.91 64.35
C ALA A 390 -28.09 -20.22 64.76
N ALA A 391 -28.12 -21.23 63.88
CA ALA A 391 -28.68 -22.53 64.19
C ALA A 391 -27.88 -23.28 65.26
N GLN A 392 -26.54 -23.22 65.20
CA GLN A 392 -25.67 -23.83 66.21
C GLN A 392 -25.82 -23.15 67.58
N GLN A 393 -25.91 -21.81 67.63
CA GLN A 393 -26.14 -21.07 68.86
C GLN A 393 -27.51 -21.41 69.48
N ALA A 394 -28.55 -21.55 68.66
CA ALA A 394 -29.87 -21.95 69.13
C ALA A 394 -29.90 -23.37 69.71
N GLN A 395 -29.12 -24.30 69.13
CA GLN A 395 -28.94 -25.65 69.69
C GLN A 395 -28.20 -25.63 71.04
N GLN A 396 -27.13 -24.85 71.16
CA GLN A 396 -26.37 -24.72 72.42
C GLN A 396 -27.18 -24.07 73.55
N ALA A 397 -28.17 -23.24 73.23
CA ALA A 397 -29.04 -22.61 74.23
C ALA A 397 -30.20 -23.51 74.70
N ALA A 398 -30.46 -24.62 73.99
CA ALA A 398 -31.54 -25.55 74.31
C ALA A 398 -31.07 -26.75 75.17
N ASP A 399 -29.76 -27.03 75.17
CA ASP A 399 -29.09 -27.97 76.06
C ASP A 399 -28.69 -27.29 77.38
#